data_AF-A0A8T7GNF4-F1
#
_entry.id   AF-A0A8T7GNF4-F1
#
_cell.length_a   1.000
_cell.length_b   1.000
_cell.length_c   1.000
_cell.angle_alpha   90.00
_cell.angle_beta   90.00
_cell.angle_gamma   90.00
#
_symmetry.space_group_name_H-M   'P 1'
#
loop_
_entity.id
_entity.type
_entity.pdbx_description
1 polymer ?
#
loop_
_entity_poly.entity_id
_entity_poly.type
_entity_poly.pdbx_seq_one_letter_code
_entity_poly.pdbx_strand_id
1 'polypeptide(L)'
;MNILNNILKYVLNNFNNRRILIENGIVTGRLVIAELDSIFEKSLVEILDLKKINPEIGKTSSLIKNLDEYQYIFGNVIPEMDDKNRFKMDMQKSRVYIFYAMTVIINYFKKNQFEKIDAWNTNVNNFLEKISEFYVDYRNNDLDKKINFDDISTYLGVDDDFINKTIEQYYN
;
A
#
# COMPACT_ATOMS: atom_id res chain seq x y z
N MET A 1 7.32 -7.96 17.85
CA MET A 1 5.92 -7.66 17.48
C MET A 1 5.79 -7.82 15.98
N ASN A 2 4.77 -8.52 15.47
CA ASN A 2 4.62 -8.78 14.02
C ASN A 2 4.28 -7.47 13.28
N ILE A 3 5.04 -7.13 12.23
CA ILE A 3 4.83 -5.93 11.40
C ILE A 3 3.39 -5.82 10.87
N LEU A 4 2.78 -6.95 10.52
CA LEU A 4 1.39 -7.01 10.06
C LEU A 4 0.42 -6.51 11.13
N ASN A 5 0.63 -6.88 12.40
CA ASN A 5 -0.22 -6.43 13.51
C ASN A 5 -0.09 -4.93 13.74
N ASN A 6 1.11 -4.38 13.57
CA ASN A 6 1.33 -2.93 13.70
C ASN A 6 0.65 -2.17 12.56
N ILE A 7 0.73 -2.69 11.33
CA ILE A 7 0.02 -2.14 10.17
C ILE A 7 -1.50 -2.20 10.39
N LEU A 8 -2.05 -3.34 10.81
CA LEU A 8 -3.48 -3.48 11.09
C LEU A 8 -3.94 -2.49 12.15
N LYS A 9 -3.23 -2.40 13.28
CA LYS A 9 -3.52 -1.41 14.32
C LYS A 9 -3.47 0.01 13.78
N TYR A 10 -2.47 0.33 12.96
CA TYR A 10 -2.35 1.66 12.38
C TYR A 10 -3.53 1.96 11.44
N VAL A 11 -3.79 1.10 10.46
CA VAL A 11 -4.82 1.29 9.43
C VAL A 11 -6.23 1.39 10.03
N LEU A 12 -6.54 0.57 11.03
CA LEU A 12 -7.85 0.52 11.68
C LEU A 12 -8.07 1.72 12.61
N ASN A 13 -7.07 2.09 13.42
CA ASN A 13 -7.21 3.19 14.39
C ASN A 13 -6.91 4.58 13.79
N ASN A 14 -6.22 4.63 12.65
CA ASN A 14 -5.90 5.88 11.96
C ASN A 14 -6.57 5.90 10.59
N PHE A 15 -7.70 6.61 10.52
CA PHE A 15 -8.19 7.22 9.29
C PHE A 15 -7.38 8.48 8.93
N ASN A 16 -6.14 8.58 9.41
CA ASN A 16 -5.37 9.81 9.31
C ASN A 16 -4.96 9.98 7.84
N ASN A 17 -5.64 10.91 7.18
CA ASN A 17 -5.58 11.28 5.77
C ASN A 17 -4.27 11.95 5.40
N ARG A 18 -3.15 11.38 5.82
CA ARG A 18 -1.83 11.97 5.59
C ARG A 18 -1.12 11.15 4.55
N ARG A 19 -0.63 11.86 3.56
CA ARG A 19 0.39 11.31 2.65
C ARG A 19 1.63 11.02 3.47
N ILE A 20 2.16 9.83 3.28
CA ILE A 20 3.43 9.41 3.88
C ILE A 20 4.59 9.66 2.91
N LEU A 21 4.31 9.90 1.63
CA LEU A 21 5.32 10.29 0.67
C LEU A 21 5.61 11.79 0.77
N ILE A 22 6.84 12.14 1.17
CA ILE A 22 7.32 13.52 1.28
C ILE A 22 7.89 13.98 -0.08
N GLU A 23 8.73 13.14 -0.69
CA GLU A 23 9.28 13.36 -2.03
C GLU A 23 9.16 12.08 -2.86
N ASN A 24 8.75 12.20 -4.13
CA ASN A 24 8.43 11.05 -4.97
C ASN A 24 9.57 10.56 -5.87
N GLY A 25 10.74 11.21 -5.83
CA GLY A 25 11.90 10.83 -6.64
C GLY A 25 11.81 11.15 -8.14
N ILE A 26 10.67 11.58 -8.66
CA ILE A 26 10.48 11.86 -10.10
C ILE A 26 11.13 13.19 -10.48
N VAL A 27 10.89 14.24 -9.67
CA VAL A 27 11.39 15.60 -9.95
C VAL A 27 12.70 15.88 -9.24
N THR A 28 12.80 15.51 -7.96
CA THR A 28 13.97 15.83 -7.11
C THR A 28 15.08 14.79 -7.21
N GLY A 29 14.81 13.64 -7.83
CA GLY A 29 15.72 12.50 -7.81
C GLY A 29 15.79 11.78 -6.45
N ARG A 30 15.07 12.27 -5.44
CA ARG A 30 15.02 11.72 -4.09
C ARG A 30 13.63 11.20 -3.76
N LEU A 31 13.54 9.95 -3.37
CA LEU A 31 12.35 9.37 -2.80
C LEU A 31 12.46 9.45 -1.28
N VAL A 32 11.55 10.19 -0.64
CA VAL A 32 11.53 10.38 0.81
C VAL A 32 10.17 9.93 1.34
N ILE A 33 10.18 8.89 2.16
CA ILE A 33 9.00 8.36 2.85
C ILE A 33 9.13 8.75 4.32
N ALA A 34 8.06 9.34 4.85
CA ALA A 34 7.95 9.74 6.26
C ALA A 34 8.11 8.54 7.19
N GLU A 35 8.48 8.80 8.43
CA GLU A 35 8.43 7.77 9.47
C GLU A 35 6.98 7.41 9.80
N LEU A 36 6.76 6.14 10.09
CA LEU A 36 5.52 5.62 10.62
C LEU A 36 5.83 4.72 11.81
N ASP A 37 5.55 5.23 13.01
CA ASP A 37 5.91 4.59 14.28
C ASP A 37 5.55 3.11 14.29
N SER A 38 6.53 2.27 14.66
CA SER A 38 6.39 0.81 14.74
C SER A 38 6.12 0.08 13.40
N ILE A 39 6.12 0.77 12.26
CA ILE A 39 5.94 0.18 10.93
C ILE A 39 7.22 0.33 10.09
N PHE A 40 7.65 1.56 9.82
CA PHE A 40 8.93 1.81 9.16
C PHE A 40 9.52 3.15 9.57
N GLU A 41 10.85 3.19 9.66
CA GLU A 41 11.61 4.42 9.88
C GLU A 41 11.57 5.30 8.63
N LYS A 42 11.76 6.62 8.84
CA LYS A 42 11.96 7.57 7.74
C LYS A 42 13.01 7.04 6.77
N SER A 43 12.65 6.99 5.50
CA SER A 43 13.50 6.41 4.46
C SER A 43 13.76 7.45 3.37
N LEU A 44 15.04 7.66 3.07
CA LEU A 44 15.50 8.50 1.97
C LEU A 44 16.27 7.62 0.99
N VAL A 45 15.92 7.71 -0.29
CA VAL A 45 16.51 6.91 -1.35
C VAL A 45 16.86 7.83 -2.53
N GLU A 46 18.12 7.79 -2.93
CA GLU A 46 18.65 8.54 -4.08
C GLU A 46 18.35 7.78 -5.39
N ILE A 47 17.17 8.05 -5.96
CA ILE A 47 16.62 7.32 -7.11
C ILE A 47 17.51 7.47 -8.35
N LEU A 48 18.12 8.63 -8.57
CA LEU A 48 18.97 8.85 -9.75
C LEU A 48 20.21 7.96 -9.75
N ASP A 49 20.79 7.70 -8.59
CA ASP A 49 21.94 6.80 -8.48
C ASP A 49 21.52 5.35 -8.59
N LEU A 50 20.43 4.98 -7.92
CA LEU A 50 19.92 3.62 -7.99
C LEU A 50 19.43 3.22 -9.39
N LYS A 51 18.91 4.16 -10.19
CA LYS A 51 18.53 3.90 -11.60
C LYS A 51 19.71 3.50 -12.48
N LYS A 52 20.94 3.84 -12.10
CA LYS A 52 22.16 3.38 -12.80
C LYS A 52 22.44 1.90 -12.53
N ILE A 53 21.91 1.36 -11.41
CA ILE A 53 22.06 -0.04 -11.00
C ILE A 53 20.90 -0.88 -11.54
N ASN A 54 19.66 -0.45 -11.28
CA ASN A 54 18.46 -1.06 -11.84
C ASN A 54 17.54 0.03 -12.43
N PRO A 55 17.36 0.09 -13.76
CA PRO A 55 16.48 1.05 -14.42
C PRO A 55 15.02 1.04 -13.94
N GLU A 56 14.53 -0.11 -13.45
CA GLU A 56 13.15 -0.29 -12.96
C GLU A 56 12.83 0.51 -11.70
N ILE A 57 13.85 1.03 -11.01
CA ILE A 57 13.67 1.85 -9.80
C ILE A 57 12.94 3.17 -10.09
N GLY A 58 13.01 3.66 -11.33
CA GLY A 58 12.18 4.77 -11.79
C GLY A 58 10.68 4.42 -11.75
N LYS A 59 10.31 3.22 -12.21
CA LYS A 59 8.93 2.71 -12.16
C LYS A 59 8.50 2.49 -10.72
N THR A 60 9.38 1.94 -9.88
CA THR A 60 9.14 1.75 -8.44
C THR A 60 8.72 3.04 -7.76
N SER A 61 9.39 4.15 -8.06
CA SER A 61 9.07 5.47 -7.49
C SER A 61 7.65 5.93 -7.85
N SER A 62 7.25 5.73 -9.11
CA SER A 62 5.88 6.01 -9.57
C SER A 62 4.84 5.11 -8.90
N LEU A 63 5.15 3.83 -8.70
CA LEU A 63 4.26 2.90 -8.00
C LEU A 63 4.10 3.26 -6.52
N ILE A 64 5.17 3.64 -5.83
CA ILE A 64 5.10 4.13 -4.44
C ILE A 64 4.23 5.38 -4.34
N LYS A 65 4.35 6.31 -5.28
CA LYS A 65 3.46 7.48 -5.37
C LYS A 65 1.99 7.07 -5.51
N ASN A 66 1.69 6.12 -6.39
CA ASN A 66 0.31 5.66 -6.60
C ASN A 66 -0.24 4.91 -5.38
N LEU A 67 0.59 4.12 -4.71
CA LEU A 67 0.22 3.48 -3.44
C LEU A 67 -0.12 4.54 -2.37
N ASP A 68 0.69 5.59 -2.24
CA ASP A 68 0.42 6.71 -1.32
C ASP A 68 -0.85 7.48 -1.70
N GLU A 69 -1.13 7.64 -2.99
CA GLU A 69 -2.36 8.24 -3.49
C GLU A 69 -3.60 7.44 -3.06
N TYR A 70 -3.61 6.12 -3.31
CA TYR A 70 -4.76 5.29 -3.00
C TYR A 70 -4.98 5.12 -1.50
N GLN A 71 -3.92 5.00 -0.68
CA GLN A 71 -4.11 4.94 0.77
C GLN A 71 -4.71 6.26 1.30
N TYR A 72 -4.31 7.39 0.71
CA TYR A 72 -4.85 8.70 1.05
C TYR A 72 -6.32 8.81 0.64
N ILE A 73 -6.67 8.42 -0.60
CA ILE A 73 -8.06 8.42 -1.09
C ILE A 73 -8.93 7.54 -0.21
N PHE A 74 -8.55 6.28 0.02
CA PHE A 74 -9.33 5.36 0.83
C PHE A 74 -9.45 5.83 2.28
N GLY A 75 -8.37 6.37 2.86
CA GLY A 75 -8.42 6.97 4.20
C GLY A 75 -9.47 8.06 4.34
N ASN A 76 -9.68 8.87 3.30
CA ASN A 76 -10.69 9.94 3.30
C ASN A 76 -12.11 9.40 3.08
N VAL A 77 -12.28 8.32 2.31
CA VAL A 77 -13.61 7.78 1.96
C VAL A 77 -14.18 6.89 3.07
N ILE A 78 -13.35 6.03 3.67
CA ILE A 78 -13.76 5.02 4.65
C ILE A 78 -14.58 5.59 5.85
N PRO A 79 -14.22 6.73 6.46
CA PRO A 79 -14.96 7.28 7.61
C PRO A 79 -16.43 7.61 7.32
N GLU A 80 -16.77 7.88 6.06
CA GLU A 80 -18.13 8.25 5.64
C GLU A 80 -19.01 7.03 5.35
N MET A 81 -18.45 5.82 5.41
CA MET A 81 -19.14 4.58 5.04
C MET A 81 -19.70 3.86 6.28
N ASP A 82 -20.86 3.22 6.13
CA ASP A 82 -21.43 2.31 7.14
C ASP A 82 -20.48 1.13 7.42
N ASP A 83 -20.39 0.70 8.66
CA ASP A 83 -19.50 -0.40 9.09
C ASP A 83 -19.82 -1.74 8.42
N LYS A 84 -21.08 -1.95 8.00
CA LYS A 84 -21.53 -3.13 7.25
C LYS A 84 -21.30 -3.00 5.75
N ASN A 85 -20.80 -1.87 5.27
CA ASN A 85 -20.53 -1.66 3.85
C ASN A 85 -19.31 -2.49 3.43
N ARG A 86 -19.52 -3.41 2.49
CA ARG A 86 -18.44 -4.26 1.93
C ARG A 86 -17.28 -3.44 1.35
N PHE A 87 -17.56 -2.33 0.67
CA PHE A 87 -16.51 -1.49 0.10
C PHE A 87 -15.58 -0.92 1.19
N LYS A 88 -16.13 -0.62 2.38
CA LYS A 88 -15.34 -0.16 3.53
C LYS A 88 -14.30 -1.22 3.93
N MET A 89 -14.72 -2.49 3.98
CA MET A 89 -13.83 -3.60 4.32
C MET A 89 -12.73 -3.78 3.26
N ASP A 90 -13.10 -3.82 1.99
CA ASP A 90 -12.15 -3.98 0.87
C ASP A 90 -11.19 -2.78 0.75
N MET A 91 -11.64 -1.55 1.03
CA MET A 91 -10.78 -0.35 1.08
C MET A 91 -9.81 -0.41 2.27
N GLN A 92 -10.25 -0.85 3.45
CA GLN A 92 -9.34 -1.03 4.59
C GLN A 92 -8.30 -2.11 4.32
N LYS A 93 -8.74 -3.24 3.76
CA LYS A 93 -7.85 -4.33 3.37
C LYS A 93 -6.83 -3.87 2.33
N SER A 94 -7.27 -3.10 1.33
CA SER A 94 -6.39 -2.44 0.38
C SER A 94 -5.33 -1.58 1.06
N ARG A 95 -5.71 -0.76 2.06
CA ARG A 95 -4.75 0.06 2.84
C ARG A 95 -3.72 -0.82 3.56
N VAL A 96 -4.12 -1.93 4.18
CA VAL A 96 -3.19 -2.88 4.83
C VAL A 96 -2.14 -3.38 3.82
N TYR A 97 -2.56 -3.84 2.65
CA TYR A 97 -1.65 -4.31 1.60
C TYR A 97 -0.75 -3.21 1.06
N ILE A 98 -1.25 -1.98 0.93
CA ILE A 98 -0.43 -0.81 0.55
C ILE A 98 0.71 -0.60 1.54
N PHE A 99 0.41 -0.48 2.85
CA PHE A 99 1.44 -0.24 3.86
C PHE A 99 2.43 -1.41 3.96
N TYR A 100 1.96 -2.65 3.79
CA TYR A 100 2.83 -3.82 3.79
C TYR A 100 3.77 -3.82 2.57
N ALA A 101 3.25 -3.55 1.37
CA ALA A 101 4.04 -3.43 0.15
C ALA A 101 5.10 -2.33 0.25
N MET A 102 4.76 -1.18 0.86
CA MET A 102 5.72 -0.12 1.14
C MET A 102 6.82 -0.55 2.12
N THR A 103 6.47 -1.31 3.15
CA THR A 103 7.46 -1.85 4.09
C THR A 103 8.44 -2.80 3.38
N VAL A 104 7.93 -3.65 2.49
CA VAL A 104 8.74 -4.58 1.69
C VAL A 104 9.74 -3.83 0.80
N ILE A 105 9.31 -2.80 0.06
CA ILE A 105 10.21 -2.08 -0.85
C ILE A 105 11.25 -1.24 -0.11
N ILE A 106 10.88 -0.62 1.01
CA ILE A 106 11.83 0.07 1.89
C ILE A 106 12.92 -0.91 2.36
N ASN A 107 12.52 -2.11 2.76
CA ASN A 107 13.45 -3.15 3.19
C ASN A 107 14.34 -3.65 2.04
N TYR A 108 13.83 -3.73 0.80
CA TYR A 108 14.66 -4.05 -0.37
C TYR A 108 15.72 -2.98 -0.62
N PHE A 109 15.37 -1.70 -0.55
CA PHE A 109 16.34 -0.61 -0.65
C PHE A 109 17.39 -0.66 0.47
N LYS A 110 16.96 -0.82 1.74
CA LYS A 110 17.89 -0.91 2.88
C LYS A 110 18.87 -2.09 2.80
N LYS A 111 18.43 -3.20 2.20
CA LYS A 111 19.24 -4.44 2.06
C LYS A 111 19.91 -4.59 0.70
N ASN A 112 19.83 -3.58 -0.17
CA ASN A 112 20.32 -3.61 -1.54
C ASN A 112 19.81 -4.81 -2.37
N GLN A 113 18.58 -5.25 -2.13
CA GLN A 113 17.94 -6.39 -2.83
C GLN A 113 17.32 -5.94 -4.15
N PHE A 114 18.12 -5.30 -5.00
CA PHE A 114 17.65 -4.69 -6.25
C PHE A 114 17.18 -5.72 -7.28
N GLU A 115 17.58 -6.98 -7.15
CA GLU A 115 17.11 -8.10 -7.96
C GLU A 115 15.62 -8.42 -7.77
N LYS A 116 15.02 -7.98 -6.65
CA LYS A 116 13.60 -8.22 -6.33
C LYS A 116 12.67 -7.11 -6.82
N ILE A 117 13.22 -6.02 -7.32
CA ILE A 117 12.47 -4.81 -7.71
C ILE A 117 11.48 -5.10 -8.82
N ASP A 118 11.88 -5.88 -9.83
CA ASP A 118 11.04 -6.15 -11.01
C ASP A 118 9.80 -6.97 -10.63
N ALA A 119 9.98 -7.98 -9.77
CA ALA A 119 8.89 -8.77 -9.22
C ALA A 119 7.96 -7.91 -8.35
N TRP A 120 8.52 -7.02 -7.52
CA TRP A 120 7.73 -6.10 -6.73
C TRP A 120 6.92 -5.14 -7.60
N ASN A 121 7.56 -4.54 -8.60
CA ASN A 121 6.93 -3.62 -9.54
C ASN A 121 5.76 -4.30 -10.27
N THR A 122 5.92 -5.55 -10.69
CA THR A 122 4.89 -6.30 -11.40
C THR A 122 3.68 -6.57 -10.50
N ASN A 123 3.90 -7.15 -9.32
CA ASN A 123 2.80 -7.50 -8.42
C ASN A 123 2.07 -6.28 -7.87
N VAL A 124 2.81 -5.21 -7.54
CA VAL A 124 2.23 -3.95 -7.06
C VAL A 124 1.48 -3.23 -8.17
N ASN A 125 1.97 -3.24 -9.41
CA ASN A 125 1.23 -2.65 -10.53
C ASN A 125 -0.12 -3.36 -10.75
N ASN A 126 -0.12 -4.70 -10.79
CA ASN A 126 -1.36 -5.48 -10.94
C ASN A 126 -2.33 -5.21 -9.79
N PHE A 127 -1.81 -5.08 -8.57
CA PHE A 127 -2.63 -4.71 -7.41
C PHE A 127 -3.20 -3.29 -7.53
N LEU A 128 -2.39 -2.32 -7.97
CA LEU A 128 -2.82 -0.93 -8.19
C LEU A 128 -3.91 -0.82 -9.25
N GLU A 129 -3.82 -1.62 -10.33
CA GLU A 129 -4.86 -1.69 -11.36
C GLU A 129 -6.19 -2.19 -10.77
N LYS A 130 -6.15 -3.30 -10.00
CA LYS A 130 -7.35 -3.84 -9.34
C LYS A 130 -8.01 -2.84 -8.38
N ILE A 131 -7.23 -2.14 -7.54
CA ILE A 131 -7.81 -1.16 -6.60
C ILE A 131 -8.32 0.10 -7.33
N SER A 132 -7.70 0.47 -8.45
CA SER A 132 -8.15 1.57 -9.32
C SER A 132 -9.52 1.26 -9.92
N GLU A 133 -9.67 0.07 -10.53
CA GLU A 133 -10.93 -0.40 -11.10
C GLU A 133 -12.03 -0.49 -10.04
N PHE A 134 -11.72 -1.09 -8.89
CA PHE A 134 -12.65 -1.15 -7.77
C PHE A 134 -13.10 0.23 -7.27
N TYR A 135 -12.20 1.20 -7.20
CA TYR A 135 -12.57 2.56 -6.81
C TYR A 135 -13.46 3.24 -7.85
N VAL A 136 -13.27 2.96 -9.15
CA VAL A 136 -14.17 3.41 -10.20
C VAL A 136 -15.56 2.77 -10.02
N ASP A 137 -15.62 1.47 -9.76
CA ASP A 137 -16.88 0.73 -9.53
C ASP A 137 -17.63 1.29 -8.31
N TYR A 138 -16.92 1.58 -7.21
CA TYR A 138 -17.47 2.26 -6.04
C TYR A 138 -18.13 3.60 -6.42
N ARG A 139 -17.42 4.46 -7.16
CA ARG A 139 -17.95 5.77 -7.58
C ARG A 139 -19.15 5.67 -8.51
N ASN A 140 -19.26 4.58 -9.25
CA ASN A 140 -20.38 4.30 -10.15
C ASN A 140 -21.55 3.58 -9.44
N ASN A 141 -21.45 3.30 -8.13
CA ASN A 141 -22.41 2.51 -7.36
C ASN A 141 -22.63 1.08 -7.91
N ASP A 142 -21.61 0.48 -8.53
CA ASP A 142 -21.66 -0.93 -8.95
C ASP A 142 -21.34 -1.82 -7.74
N LEU A 143 -22.38 -2.26 -7.03
CA LEU A 143 -22.27 -2.91 -5.73
C LEU A 143 -21.85 -4.39 -5.79
N ASP A 144 -21.63 -4.99 -6.95
CA ASP A 144 -21.33 -6.43 -7.06
C ASP A 144 -19.83 -6.75 -7.15
N LYS A 145 -19.00 -5.74 -7.40
CA LYS A 145 -17.56 -5.93 -7.65
C LYS A 145 -16.73 -6.06 -6.38
N LYS A 146 -15.89 -7.10 -6.34
CA LYS A 146 -14.94 -7.39 -5.26
C LYS A 146 -13.51 -7.34 -5.77
N ILE A 147 -12.59 -6.89 -4.93
CA ILE A 147 -11.16 -7.03 -5.23
C ILE A 147 -10.74 -8.46 -4.88
N ASN A 148 -10.07 -9.13 -5.81
CA ASN A 148 -9.33 -10.36 -5.50
C ASN A 148 -7.92 -9.98 -4.99
N PHE A 149 -7.63 -10.33 -3.74
CA PHE A 149 -6.36 -10.08 -3.06
C PHE A 149 -5.39 -11.27 -3.07
N ASP A 150 -5.76 -12.42 -3.64
CA ASP A 150 -4.98 -13.68 -3.57
C ASP A 150 -3.57 -13.52 -4.13
N ASP A 151 -3.43 -12.83 -5.27
CA ASP A 151 -2.12 -12.63 -5.91
C ASP A 151 -1.19 -11.80 -5.02
N ILE A 152 -1.69 -10.70 -4.45
CA ILE A 152 -0.87 -9.80 -3.65
C ILE A 152 -0.59 -10.38 -2.26
N SER A 153 -1.54 -11.10 -1.67
CA SER A 153 -1.36 -11.79 -0.39
C SER A 153 -0.31 -12.89 -0.49
N THR A 154 -0.40 -13.70 -1.55
CA THR A 154 0.57 -14.76 -1.86
C THR A 154 1.95 -14.17 -2.11
N TYR A 155 2.06 -13.13 -2.93
CA TYR A 155 3.34 -12.48 -3.23
C TYR A 155 4.01 -11.89 -1.98
N LEU A 156 3.24 -11.20 -1.13
CA LEU A 156 3.77 -10.57 0.08
C LEU A 156 3.96 -11.58 1.24
N GLY A 157 3.47 -12.81 1.11
CA GLY A 157 3.52 -13.83 2.15
C GLY A 157 2.70 -13.46 3.37
N VAL A 158 1.53 -12.85 3.16
CA VAL A 158 0.65 -12.33 4.22
C VAL A 158 -0.60 -13.20 4.34
N ASP A 159 -1.00 -13.50 5.56
CA ASP A 159 -2.21 -14.26 5.87
C ASP A 159 -3.46 -13.39 5.63
N ASP A 160 -4.11 -13.61 4.48
CA ASP A 160 -5.31 -12.88 4.07
C ASP A 160 -6.50 -13.13 4.99
N ASP A 161 -6.67 -14.38 5.46
CA ASP A 161 -7.73 -14.77 6.38
C ASP A 161 -7.59 -14.06 7.72
N PHE A 162 -6.36 -13.93 8.21
CA PHE A 162 -6.07 -13.17 9.42
C PHE A 162 -6.41 -11.68 9.24
N ILE A 163 -6.07 -11.07 8.10
CA ILE A 163 -6.47 -9.68 7.80
C ILE A 163 -7.99 -9.54 7.81
N ASN A 164 -8.70 -10.40 7.06
CA ASN A 164 -10.15 -10.36 6.95
C ASN A 164 -10.81 -10.45 8.32
N LYS A 165 -10.46 -11.47 9.11
CA LYS A 165 -11.00 -11.67 10.46
C LYS A 165 -10.74 -10.47 11.36
N THR A 166 -9.54 -9.88 11.29
CA THR A 166 -9.19 -8.72 12.13
C THR A 166 -10.00 -7.48 11.75
N ILE A 167 -10.20 -7.22 10.45
CA ILE A 167 -11.01 -6.10 9.98
C ILE A 167 -12.49 -6.31 10.34
N GLU A 168 -13.02 -7.52 10.12
CA GLU A 168 -14.39 -7.86 10.48
C GLU A 168 -14.63 -7.72 11.99
N GLN A 169 -13.70 -8.16 12.83
CA GLN A 169 -13.80 -8.01 14.29
C GLN A 169 -13.73 -6.56 14.76
N TYR A 170 -13.13 -5.67 13.97
CA TYR A 170 -13.04 -4.25 14.32
C TYR A 170 -14.35 -3.50 14.06
N TYR A 171 -15.13 -3.93 13.07
CA TYR A 171 -16.38 -3.28 12.65
C TYR A 171 -17.65 -3.97 13.18
N ASN A 172 -17.53 -5.15 13.79
CA ASN A 172 -18.62 -5.85 14.48
C ASN A 172 -18.59 -5.61 15.98
#